data_AF-A0A9D4VBJ9-F1
#
_entry.id   AF-A0A9D4VBJ9-F1
#
_cell.length_a   1.000
_cell.length_b   1.000
_cell.length_c   1.000
_cell.angle_alpha   90.00
_cell.angle_beta   90.00
_cell.angle_gamma   90.00
#
_symmetry.space_group_name_H-M   'P 1'
#
loop_
_entity.id
_entity.type
_entity.pdbx_description
1 polymer ?
#
loop_
_entity_poly.entity_id
_entity_poly.type
_entity_poly.pdbx_seq_one_letter_code
_entity_poly.pdbx_strand_id
1 'polypeptide(L)'
;MGDRRAAGSGEGSSGGSGSVGEVLACVEEWLPPAIRSASSSDKAKLFQSIASLYQQQDQHRLHAHLRYRQLVQSQYKALHPELFVFRADRFFVPTFEQMLHDGSEVAVRRTMCAHGPLLYSFDMLRPQFCTLLLQEVQHFEKWLEQSNMQKSPPNSLSSAGVVLDDIGLNPILQMLMQQCVAPLVPVLFPQLGDAPLDSHHGYVVTHSANLDPSISCHIDNSEVTLNVSLCKAEEGGELYFKGVRCVQHLDDPERDLEMAEYKHVPGRALLHLGKHRHGARPVLKGKRANLVLWCRSSKFRANTPAIFVCPPWCNATNKQKVVVK
;
A
#
# COMPACT_ATOMS: atom_id res chain seq x y z
N MET A 1 35.58 -24.65 -21.96
CA MET A 1 34.99 -25.64 -21.03
C MET A 1 34.78 -24.91 -19.72
N GLY A 2 33.60 -24.37 -19.40
CA GLY A 2 32.28 -25.00 -19.41
C GLY A 2 31.93 -25.26 -17.93
N ASP A 3 31.27 -24.36 -17.19
CA ASP A 3 29.85 -23.96 -17.20
C ASP A 3 29.04 -24.66 -16.07
N ARG A 4 28.09 -23.90 -15.48
CA ARG A 4 26.86 -24.25 -14.72
C ARG A 4 26.81 -24.28 -13.17
N ARG A 5 26.20 -23.20 -12.65
CA ARG A 5 24.91 -23.08 -11.90
C ARG A 5 24.36 -24.25 -11.06
N ALA A 6 23.94 -23.91 -9.83
CA ALA A 6 22.60 -24.15 -9.23
C ALA A 6 22.51 -23.29 -7.93
N ALA A 7 21.62 -22.33 -7.71
CA ALA A 7 20.16 -22.34 -7.62
C ALA A 7 19.63 -23.25 -6.49
N GLY A 8 19.26 -22.62 -5.36
CA GLY A 8 18.57 -23.22 -4.23
C GLY A 8 17.50 -22.26 -3.71
N SER A 9 16.40 -22.17 -4.44
CA SER A 9 15.12 -21.61 -4.01
C SER A 9 14.42 -22.62 -3.11
N GLY A 10 14.03 -22.22 -1.91
CA GLY A 10 13.21 -23.06 -1.04
C GLY A 10 12.76 -22.29 0.18
N GLU A 11 11.56 -21.74 0.13
CA GLU A 11 10.69 -21.58 1.28
C GLU A 11 9.27 -21.33 0.76
N GLY A 12 8.50 -22.42 0.68
CA GLY A 12 7.07 -22.35 0.45
C GLY A 12 6.40 -21.74 1.67
N SER A 13 5.64 -20.67 1.47
CA SER A 13 4.77 -20.13 2.51
C SER A 13 3.68 -21.14 2.80
N SER A 14 3.73 -21.77 3.97
CA SER A 14 2.58 -22.46 4.55
C SER A 14 1.52 -21.40 4.87
N GLY A 15 0.53 -21.29 3.98
CA GLY A 15 -0.66 -20.48 4.21
C GLY A 15 -1.37 -20.93 5.48
N GLY A 16 -1.84 -19.96 6.27
CA GLY A 16 -2.63 -20.22 7.46
C GLY A 16 -3.82 -21.12 7.12
N SER A 17 -3.78 -22.36 7.61
CA SER A 17 -4.81 -23.36 7.39
C SER A 17 -5.95 -23.13 8.38
N GLY A 18 -6.87 -22.22 8.06
CA GLY A 18 -8.27 -22.50 8.38
C GLY A 18 -8.66 -23.71 7.55
N SER A 19 -9.20 -24.75 8.18
CA SER A 19 -9.61 -25.94 7.43
C SER A 19 -10.65 -25.53 6.38
N VAL A 20 -10.62 -26.14 5.19
CA VAL A 20 -11.60 -25.87 4.12
C VAL A 20 -13.04 -25.96 4.66
N GLY A 21 -13.28 -26.82 5.67
CA GLY A 21 -14.55 -26.96 6.37
C GLY A 21 -14.99 -25.73 7.20
N GLU A 22 -14.06 -25.03 7.85
CA GLU A 22 -14.38 -23.82 8.64
C GLU A 22 -14.74 -22.64 7.75
N VAL A 23 -14.04 -22.49 6.61
CA VAL A 23 -14.39 -21.47 5.61
C VAL A 23 -15.75 -21.79 4.99
N LEU A 24 -16.03 -23.06 4.69
CA LEU A 24 -17.29 -23.51 4.11
C LEU A 24 -18.51 -23.13 4.93
N ALA A 25 -18.47 -23.34 6.26
CA ALA A 25 -19.57 -23.00 7.16
C ALA A 25 -19.92 -21.51 7.11
N CYS A 26 -18.91 -20.64 7.01
CA CYS A 26 -19.07 -19.19 7.04
C CYS A 26 -19.70 -18.59 5.77
N VAL A 27 -19.60 -19.26 4.62
CA VAL A 27 -20.09 -18.75 3.32
C VAL A 27 -21.33 -19.47 2.80
N GLU A 28 -21.78 -20.54 3.46
CA GLU A 28 -22.84 -21.43 2.98
C GLU A 28 -24.19 -20.72 2.76
N GLU A 29 -24.52 -19.77 3.64
CA GLU A 29 -25.73 -18.94 3.54
C GLU A 29 -25.73 -18.00 2.32
N TRP A 30 -24.56 -17.68 1.78
CA TRP A 30 -24.39 -16.82 0.61
C TRP A 30 -24.27 -17.61 -0.69
N LEU A 31 -24.22 -18.94 -0.61
CA LEU A 31 -24.17 -19.80 -1.79
C LEU A 31 -25.53 -19.84 -2.52
N PRO A 32 -25.51 -19.89 -3.86
CA PRO A 32 -26.71 -20.14 -4.65
C PRO A 32 -27.47 -21.38 -4.17
N PRO A 33 -28.82 -21.41 -4.23
CA PRO A 33 -29.63 -22.50 -3.67
C PRO A 33 -29.19 -23.89 -4.12
N ALA A 34 -28.81 -24.05 -5.39
CA ALA A 34 -28.34 -25.31 -5.96
C ALA A 34 -27.03 -25.83 -5.36
N ILE A 35 -26.13 -24.93 -4.95
CA ILE A 35 -24.86 -25.28 -4.29
C ILE A 35 -25.10 -25.51 -2.80
N ARG A 36 -26.00 -24.73 -2.18
CA ARG A 36 -26.37 -24.88 -0.77
C ARG A 36 -26.99 -26.24 -0.46
N SER A 37 -27.81 -26.78 -1.37
CA SER A 37 -28.40 -28.12 -1.23
C SER A 37 -27.45 -29.27 -1.54
N ALA A 38 -26.22 -29.00 -2.02
CA ALA A 38 -25.25 -30.05 -2.34
C ALA A 38 -24.63 -30.68 -1.09
N SER A 39 -24.06 -31.87 -1.24
CA SER A 39 -23.35 -32.54 -0.14
C SER A 39 -22.10 -31.76 0.28
N SER A 40 -21.68 -31.88 1.55
CA SER A 40 -20.46 -31.22 2.04
C SER A 40 -19.22 -31.61 1.22
N SER A 41 -19.19 -32.85 0.70
CA SER A 41 -18.12 -33.34 -0.18
C SER A 41 -18.11 -32.62 -1.53
N ASP A 42 -19.28 -32.42 -2.13
CA ASP A 42 -19.39 -31.74 -3.43
C ASP A 42 -19.10 -30.25 -3.32
N LYS A 43 -19.55 -29.62 -2.23
CA LYS A 43 -19.17 -28.23 -1.92
C LYS A 43 -17.65 -28.10 -1.76
N ALA A 44 -17.02 -28.98 -0.97
CA ALA A 44 -15.56 -28.97 -0.80
C ALA A 44 -14.80 -29.12 -2.12
N LYS A 45 -15.22 -30.04 -2.99
CA LYS A 45 -14.64 -30.21 -4.33
C LYS A 45 -14.80 -28.95 -5.18
N LEU A 46 -15.97 -28.30 -5.15
CA LEU A 46 -16.23 -27.06 -5.87
C LEU A 46 -15.31 -25.93 -5.37
N PHE A 47 -15.23 -25.72 -4.05
CA PHE A 47 -14.36 -24.70 -3.46
C PHE A 47 -12.88 -24.96 -3.76
N GLN A 48 -12.45 -26.22 -3.73
CA GLN A 48 -11.07 -26.58 -4.08
C GLN A 48 -10.77 -26.34 -5.57
N SER A 49 -11.75 -26.60 -6.43
CA SER A 49 -11.64 -26.32 -7.88
C SER A 49 -11.58 -24.82 -8.15
N ILE A 50 -12.44 -24.05 -7.49
CA ILE A 50 -12.43 -22.58 -7.56
C ILE A 50 -11.08 -22.05 -7.06
N ALA A 51 -10.62 -22.45 -5.87
CA ALA A 51 -9.34 -22.03 -5.33
C ALA A 51 -8.17 -22.35 -6.27
N SER A 52 -8.17 -23.53 -6.89
CA SER A 52 -7.17 -23.93 -7.88
C SER A 52 -7.20 -23.04 -9.13
N LEU A 53 -8.39 -22.70 -9.64
CA LEU A 53 -8.54 -21.79 -10.77
C LEU A 53 -8.01 -20.38 -10.44
N TYR A 54 -8.33 -19.86 -9.25
CA TYR A 54 -7.81 -18.58 -8.78
C TYR A 54 -6.28 -18.61 -8.65
N GLN A 55 -5.71 -19.67 -8.06
CA GLN A 55 -4.26 -19.83 -7.94
C GLN A 55 -3.57 -19.89 -9.30
N GLN A 56 -4.13 -20.63 -10.27
CA GLN A 56 -3.57 -20.70 -11.63
C GLN A 56 -3.61 -19.36 -12.35
N GLN A 57 -4.73 -18.63 -12.25
CA GLN A 57 -4.85 -17.30 -12.84
C GLN A 57 -3.87 -16.31 -12.21
N ASP A 58 -3.72 -16.35 -10.88
CA ASP A 58 -2.83 -15.48 -10.14
C ASP A 58 -1.36 -15.76 -10.48
N GLN A 59 -0.98 -17.04 -10.57
CA GLN A 59 0.33 -17.45 -11.08
C GLN A 59 0.57 -16.93 -12.50
N HIS A 60 -0.40 -17.05 -13.40
CA HIS A 60 -0.25 -16.57 -14.77
C HIS A 60 -0.03 -15.04 -14.82
N ARG A 61 -0.82 -14.28 -14.04
CA ARG A 61 -0.66 -12.83 -13.90
C ARG A 61 0.70 -12.45 -13.33
N LEU A 62 1.16 -13.14 -12.30
CA LEU A 62 2.48 -12.93 -11.71
C LEU A 62 3.60 -13.18 -12.72
N HIS A 63 3.56 -14.29 -13.46
CA HIS A 63 4.56 -14.58 -14.49
C HIS A 63 4.56 -13.54 -15.61
N ALA A 64 3.38 -13.10 -16.07
CA ALA A 64 3.28 -12.04 -17.07
C ALA A 64 3.87 -10.72 -16.57
N HIS A 65 3.57 -10.35 -15.31
CA HIS A 65 4.11 -9.13 -14.69
C HIS A 65 5.62 -9.20 -14.48
N LEU A 66 6.17 -10.35 -14.06
CA LEU A 66 7.63 -10.54 -13.95
C LEU A 66 8.33 -10.41 -15.31
N ARG A 67 7.74 -10.97 -16.38
CA ARG A 67 8.27 -10.81 -17.75
C ARG A 67 8.23 -9.34 -18.19
N TYR A 68 7.12 -8.65 -17.93
CA TYR A 68 6.99 -7.22 -18.20
C TYR A 68 8.09 -6.42 -17.49
N ARG A 69 8.27 -6.63 -16.19
CA ARG A 69 9.29 -5.95 -15.40
C ARG A 69 10.70 -6.22 -15.90
N GLN A 70 11.01 -7.48 -16.19
CA GLN A 70 12.32 -7.85 -16.73
C GLN A 70 12.59 -7.16 -18.08
N LEU A 71 11.58 -7.07 -18.95
CA LEU A 71 11.65 -6.36 -20.21
C LEU A 71 11.93 -4.87 -20.00
N VAL A 72 11.11 -4.21 -19.17
CA VAL A 72 11.26 -2.80 -18.82
C VAL A 72 12.66 -2.52 -18.28
N GLN A 73 13.09 -3.23 -17.25
CA GLN A 73 14.39 -2.99 -16.61
C GLN A 73 15.58 -3.27 -17.55
N SER A 74 15.40 -4.09 -18.59
CA SER A 74 16.46 -4.34 -19.59
C SER A 74 16.55 -3.27 -20.68
N GLN A 75 15.44 -2.59 -21.00
CA GLN A 75 15.35 -1.68 -22.15
C GLN A 75 15.26 -0.21 -21.75
N TYR A 76 14.55 0.09 -20.67
CA TYR A 76 14.40 1.45 -20.18
C TYR A 76 15.75 2.00 -19.70
N LYS A 77 16.01 3.27 -20.02
CA LYS A 77 17.19 4.01 -19.55
C LYS A 77 16.72 5.11 -18.62
N ALA A 78 17.18 5.06 -17.38
CA ALA A 78 16.84 6.04 -16.38
C ALA A 78 17.30 7.44 -16.81
N LEU A 79 16.44 8.44 -16.59
CA LEU A 79 16.81 9.86 -16.80
C LEU A 79 17.68 10.36 -15.65
N HIS A 80 17.40 9.90 -14.44
CA HIS A 80 18.08 10.25 -13.20
C HIS A 80 18.63 9.00 -12.50
N PRO A 81 19.77 8.43 -12.96
CA PRO A 81 20.40 7.26 -12.35
C PRO A 81 20.68 7.42 -10.84
N GLU A 82 20.86 8.64 -10.37
CA GLU A 82 21.05 8.97 -8.95
C GLU A 82 19.86 8.58 -8.06
N LEU A 83 18.65 8.46 -8.60
CA LEU A 83 17.49 8.00 -7.85
C LEU A 83 17.58 6.52 -7.49
N PHE A 84 18.36 5.73 -8.24
CA PHE A 84 18.48 4.28 -8.09
C PHE A 84 19.55 3.86 -7.07
N VAL A 85 20.27 4.83 -6.51
CA VAL A 85 21.26 4.61 -5.45
C VAL A 85 20.79 5.35 -4.21
N PHE A 86 20.55 4.62 -3.12
CA PHE A 86 20.05 5.22 -1.90
C PHE A 86 21.07 6.21 -1.31
N ARG A 87 20.64 7.46 -1.13
CA ARG A 87 21.45 8.56 -0.59
C ARG A 87 20.60 9.40 0.35
N ALA A 88 20.59 9.06 1.64
CA ALA A 88 19.80 9.76 2.67
C ALA A 88 20.04 11.28 2.62
N ASP A 89 21.30 11.71 2.49
CA ASP A 89 21.73 13.12 2.40
C ASP A 89 21.13 13.88 1.21
N ARG A 90 20.69 13.17 0.16
CA ARG A 90 20.08 13.73 -1.05
C ARG A 90 18.57 13.56 -1.09
N PHE A 91 18.05 12.57 -0.39
CA PHE A 91 16.64 12.23 -0.43
C PHE A 91 15.89 12.99 0.65
N PHE A 92 16.45 13.06 1.85
CA PHE A 92 15.74 13.55 3.04
C PHE A 92 16.13 14.96 3.45
N VAL A 93 15.16 15.69 4.00
CA VAL A 93 15.44 16.95 4.69
C VAL A 93 16.28 16.68 5.95
N PRO A 94 17.20 17.58 6.35
CA PRO A 94 18.12 17.32 7.47
C PRO A 94 17.41 16.98 8.79
N THR A 95 16.26 17.61 9.06
CA THR A 95 15.48 17.36 10.29
C THR A 95 14.96 15.92 10.37
N PHE A 96 14.53 15.36 9.24
CA PHE A 96 14.07 13.97 9.17
C PHE A 96 15.24 12.99 9.31
N GLU A 97 16.35 13.26 8.63
CA GLU A 97 17.58 12.45 8.73
C GLU A 97 18.13 12.41 10.17
N GLN A 98 18.17 13.56 10.84
CA GLN A 98 18.56 13.66 12.25
C GLN A 98 17.62 12.88 13.17
N MET A 99 16.31 12.94 12.93
CA MET A 99 15.33 12.18 13.69
C MET A 99 15.52 10.66 13.52
N LEU A 100 15.78 10.19 12.29
CA LEU A 100 16.07 8.77 12.04
C LEU A 100 17.36 8.31 12.73
N HIS A 101 18.39 9.16 12.76
CA HIS A 101 19.65 8.85 13.44
C HIS A 101 19.50 8.83 14.97
N ASP A 102 18.74 9.76 15.55
CA ASP A 102 18.43 9.78 16.98
C ASP A 102 17.60 8.56 17.39
N GLY A 103 16.53 8.28 16.64
CA GLY A 103 15.68 7.10 16.81
C GLY A 103 14.86 7.05 18.10
N SER A 104 15.00 8.04 19.01
CA SER A 104 14.23 8.06 20.25
C SER A 104 12.76 8.41 19.99
N GLU A 105 11.88 7.89 20.83
CA GLU A 105 10.46 8.25 20.82
C GLU A 105 10.26 9.77 20.95
N VAL A 106 11.11 10.46 21.72
CA VAL A 106 11.06 11.92 21.89
C VAL A 106 11.36 12.63 20.57
N ALA A 107 12.41 12.21 19.84
CA ALA A 107 12.76 12.79 18.55
C ALA A 107 11.65 12.56 17.50
N VAL A 108 11.10 11.33 17.46
CA VAL A 108 9.96 11.00 16.60
C VAL A 108 8.78 11.91 16.91
N ARG A 109 8.31 11.94 18.17
CA ARG A 109 7.12 12.72 18.55
C ARG A 109 7.28 14.22 18.32
N ARG A 110 8.49 14.77 18.47
CA ARG A 110 8.77 16.19 18.18
C ARG A 110 8.72 16.52 16.69
N THR A 111 9.02 15.56 15.83
CA THR A 111 9.07 15.75 14.37
C THR A 111 7.69 15.58 13.72
N MET A 112 6.81 14.78 14.32
CA MET A 112 5.49 14.48 13.78
C MET A 112 4.46 15.54 14.15
N CYS A 113 3.63 15.94 13.18
CA CYS A 113 2.44 16.75 13.39
C CYS A 113 1.19 15.86 13.23
N ALA A 114 0.41 15.69 14.30
CA ALA A 114 -0.82 14.90 14.30
C ALA A 114 -2.00 15.70 13.72
N HIS A 115 -2.77 15.07 12.85
CA HIS A 115 -4.00 15.64 12.25
C HIS A 115 -5.27 14.97 12.76
N GLY A 116 -5.13 14.04 13.70
CA GLY A 116 -6.19 13.22 14.26
C GLY A 116 -5.64 11.89 14.76
N PRO A 117 -6.49 11.00 15.29
CA PRO A 117 -6.07 9.67 15.71
C PRO A 117 -5.39 8.91 14.58
N LEU A 118 -4.13 8.51 14.80
CA LEU A 118 -3.37 7.63 13.90
C LEU A 118 -3.12 8.25 12.51
N LEU A 119 -3.05 9.57 12.42
CA LEU A 119 -2.77 10.32 11.20
C LEU A 119 -1.68 11.37 11.49
N TYR A 120 -0.50 11.18 10.90
CA TYR A 120 0.67 12.01 11.19
C TYR A 120 1.27 12.57 9.89
N SER A 121 1.78 13.78 9.94
CA SER A 121 2.55 14.39 8.85
C SER A 121 3.90 14.91 9.31
N PHE A 122 4.87 14.92 8.41
CA PHE A 122 6.23 15.39 8.70
C PHE A 122 6.95 15.75 7.40
N ASP A 123 7.86 16.71 7.46
CA ASP A 123 8.70 17.04 6.32
C ASP A 123 9.70 15.90 6.11
N MET A 124 9.77 15.36 4.90
CA MET A 124 10.52 14.13 4.62
C MET A 124 11.48 14.31 3.46
N LEU A 125 10.96 14.58 2.26
CA LEU A 125 11.75 14.59 1.04
C LEU A 125 12.23 16.00 0.70
N ARG A 126 13.46 16.09 0.17
CA ARG A 126 13.97 17.34 -0.39
C ARG A 126 13.19 17.72 -1.66
N PRO A 127 12.95 19.02 -1.92
CA PRO A 127 12.30 19.47 -3.14
C PRO A 127 12.97 18.94 -4.42
N GLN A 128 14.31 18.89 -4.43
CA GLN A 128 15.07 18.36 -5.57
C GLN A 128 14.74 16.88 -5.84
N PHE A 129 14.65 16.05 -4.79
CA PHE A 129 14.27 14.64 -4.96
C PHE A 129 12.86 14.51 -5.56
N CYS A 130 11.91 15.32 -5.07
CA CYS A 130 10.55 15.34 -5.62
C CYS A 130 10.54 15.70 -7.11
N THR A 131 11.33 16.68 -7.53
CA THR A 131 11.47 17.08 -8.94
C THR A 131 12.06 15.95 -9.78
N LEU A 132 13.18 15.36 -9.36
CA LEU A 132 13.86 14.29 -10.09
C LEU A 132 12.94 13.08 -10.25
N LEU A 133 12.25 12.65 -9.18
CA LEU A 133 11.33 11.52 -9.25
C LEU A 133 10.15 11.77 -10.20
N LEU A 134 9.61 12.99 -10.23
CA LEU A 134 8.55 13.36 -11.18
C LEU A 134 9.04 13.38 -12.62
N GLN A 135 10.25 13.86 -12.87
CA GLN A 135 10.87 13.85 -14.19
C GLN A 135 11.14 12.42 -14.66
N GLU A 136 11.62 11.54 -13.78
CA GLU A 136 11.84 10.12 -14.07
C GLU A 136 10.54 9.42 -14.46
N VAL A 137 9.46 9.61 -13.68
CA VAL A 137 8.14 9.04 -13.98
C VAL A 137 7.62 9.52 -15.34
N GLN A 138 7.72 10.81 -15.63
CA GLN A 138 7.30 11.36 -16.93
C GLN A 138 8.18 10.85 -18.08
N HIS A 139 9.47 10.65 -17.84
CA HIS A 139 10.38 10.07 -18.83
C HIS A 139 9.99 8.63 -19.15
N PHE A 140 9.69 7.83 -18.12
CA PHE A 140 9.22 6.47 -18.29
C PHE A 140 7.89 6.38 -19.04
N GLU A 141 6.92 7.23 -18.71
CA GLU A 141 5.64 7.26 -19.41
C GLU A 141 5.81 7.57 -20.90
N LYS A 142 6.66 8.54 -21.26
CA LYS A 142 7.00 8.83 -22.67
C LYS A 142 7.69 7.66 -23.35
N TRP A 143 8.61 6.99 -22.65
CA TRP A 143 9.29 5.81 -23.19
C TRP A 143 8.30 4.67 -23.48
N LEU A 144 7.32 4.42 -22.59
CA LEU A 144 6.27 3.42 -22.82
C LEU A 144 5.46 3.71 -24.08
N GLU A 145 5.06 4.97 -24.29
CA GLU A 145 4.34 5.41 -25.50
C GLU A 145 5.18 5.14 -26.76
N GLN A 146 6.46 5.52 -26.74
CA GLN A 146 7.39 5.34 -27.87
C GLN A 146 7.70 3.86 -28.15
N SER A 147 7.75 3.03 -27.11
CA SER A 147 8.00 1.59 -27.21
C SER A 147 6.72 0.78 -27.44
N ASN A 148 5.55 1.42 -27.58
CA ASN A 148 4.24 0.78 -27.71
C ASN A 148 3.99 -0.28 -26.62
N MET A 149 4.42 0.02 -25.40
CA MET A 149 4.28 -0.85 -24.23
C MET A 149 3.19 -0.34 -23.31
N GLN A 150 2.38 -1.25 -22.77
CA GLN A 150 1.38 -0.92 -21.77
C GLN A 150 1.98 -1.07 -20.37
N LYS A 151 1.70 -0.11 -19.48
CA LYS A 151 2.07 -0.19 -18.07
C LYS A 151 1.02 -0.93 -17.25
N SER A 152 1.48 -1.51 -16.14
CA SER A 152 0.57 -1.93 -15.08
C SER A 152 0.01 -0.68 -14.37
N PRO A 153 -1.30 -0.63 -14.07
CA PRO A 153 -1.85 0.47 -13.29
C PRO A 153 -1.22 0.49 -11.88
N PRO A 154 -1.00 1.68 -11.28
CA PRO A 154 -0.41 1.80 -9.95
C PRO A 154 -1.24 1.10 -8.86
N ASN A 155 -2.57 1.12 -8.97
CA ASN A 155 -3.48 0.39 -8.09
C ASN A 155 -4.84 0.16 -8.79
N SER A 156 -5.81 -0.43 -8.10
CA SER A 156 -7.15 -0.70 -8.66
C SER A 156 -8.03 0.55 -8.81
N LEU A 157 -7.63 1.70 -8.26
CA LEU A 157 -8.40 2.94 -8.24
C LEU A 157 -7.89 3.98 -9.25
N SER A 158 -6.68 3.81 -9.80
CA SER A 158 -6.07 4.75 -10.73
C SER A 158 -5.24 4.02 -11.79
N SER A 159 -5.38 4.46 -13.04
CA SER A 159 -4.52 4.09 -14.16
C SER A 159 -3.39 5.11 -14.40
N ALA A 160 -3.48 6.30 -13.79
CA ALA A 160 -2.55 7.40 -13.97
C ALA A 160 -1.43 7.37 -12.93
N GLY A 161 -0.31 6.78 -13.32
CA GLY A 161 0.87 6.69 -12.48
C GLY A 161 1.81 5.57 -12.90
N VAL A 162 2.82 5.29 -12.09
CA VAL A 162 3.86 4.30 -12.38
C VAL A 162 4.18 3.50 -11.12
N VAL A 163 4.18 2.17 -11.23
CA VAL A 163 4.72 1.27 -10.22
C VAL A 163 6.25 1.38 -10.26
N LEU A 164 6.86 1.82 -9.17
CA LEU A 164 8.29 2.18 -9.17
C LEU A 164 9.21 0.94 -9.16
N ASP A 165 8.72 -0.20 -8.67
CA ASP A 165 9.42 -1.49 -8.79
C ASP A 165 9.64 -1.87 -10.26
N ASP A 166 8.66 -1.58 -11.12
CA ASP A 166 8.72 -1.95 -12.54
C ASP A 166 9.87 -1.25 -13.28
N ILE A 167 10.26 -0.05 -12.85
CA ILE A 167 11.37 0.70 -13.42
C ILE A 167 12.71 0.45 -12.72
N GLY A 168 12.74 -0.34 -11.64
CA GLY A 168 13.98 -0.74 -10.94
C GLY A 168 14.23 -0.04 -9.60
N LEU A 169 13.28 0.72 -9.06
CA LEU A 169 13.45 1.41 -7.76
C LEU A 169 13.14 0.53 -6.54
N ASN A 170 12.97 -0.79 -6.72
CA ASN A 170 12.71 -1.72 -5.61
C ASN A 170 13.68 -1.56 -4.43
N PRO A 171 15.02 -1.48 -4.63
CA PRO A 171 15.94 -1.30 -3.50
C PRO A 171 15.67 -0.02 -2.71
N ILE A 172 15.25 1.06 -3.39
CA ILE A 172 14.92 2.34 -2.76
C ILE A 172 13.63 2.22 -1.95
N LEU A 173 12.60 1.58 -2.51
CA LEU A 173 11.34 1.34 -1.81
C LEU A 173 11.54 0.46 -0.56
N GLN A 174 12.37 -0.57 -0.67
CA GLN A 174 12.73 -1.45 0.44
C GLN A 174 13.41 -0.64 1.56
N MET A 175 14.34 0.25 1.20
CA MET A 175 15.03 1.14 2.14
C MET A 175 14.08 2.13 2.81
N LEU A 176 13.14 2.72 2.05
CA LEU A 176 12.09 3.58 2.63
C LEU A 176 11.23 2.81 3.63
N MET A 177 10.84 1.56 3.32
CA MET A 177 10.09 0.75 4.27
C MET A 177 10.91 0.43 5.52
N GLN A 178 12.13 -0.10 5.36
CA GLN A 178 12.92 -0.65 6.47
C GLN A 178 13.58 0.44 7.34
N GLN A 179 14.09 1.50 6.72
CA GLN A 179 14.86 2.52 7.43
C GLN A 179 14.06 3.78 7.75
N CYS A 180 12.91 3.99 7.10
CA CYS A 180 12.09 5.18 7.35
C CYS A 180 10.76 4.82 8.01
N VAL A 181 9.99 3.88 7.45
CA VAL A 181 8.63 3.58 7.97
C VAL A 181 8.69 2.68 9.21
N ALA A 182 9.40 1.54 9.13
CA ALA A 182 9.42 0.54 10.18
C ALA A 182 9.87 1.09 11.56
N PRO A 183 10.89 1.96 11.67
CA PRO A 183 11.30 2.53 12.96
C PRO A 183 10.21 3.40 13.62
N LEU A 184 9.29 3.96 12.84
CA LEU A 184 8.22 4.83 13.36
C LEU A 184 7.01 4.04 13.88
N VAL A 185 6.86 2.79 13.44
CA VAL A 185 5.67 1.96 13.74
C VAL A 185 5.47 1.74 15.24
N PRO A 186 6.47 1.32 16.05
CA PRO A 186 6.25 1.08 17.47
C PRO A 186 5.84 2.33 18.25
N VAL A 187 6.29 3.52 17.79
CA VAL A 187 6.02 4.80 18.46
C VAL A 187 4.66 5.37 18.08
N LEU A 188 4.31 5.31 16.79
CA LEU A 188 3.12 5.97 16.23
C LEU A 188 1.91 5.05 16.12
N PHE A 189 2.15 3.74 15.96
CA PHE A 189 1.14 2.71 15.75
C PHE A 189 1.36 1.46 16.63
N PRO A 190 1.52 1.60 17.97
CA PRO A 190 1.78 0.48 18.87
C PRO A 190 0.73 -0.64 18.79
N GLN A 191 -0.49 -0.33 18.32
CA GLN A 191 -1.55 -1.30 18.09
C GLN A 191 -1.26 -2.35 17.02
N LEU A 192 -0.22 -2.16 16.20
CA LEU A 192 0.25 -3.18 15.24
C LEU A 192 1.16 -4.23 15.91
N GLY A 193 1.57 -3.99 17.16
CA GLY A 193 2.50 -4.84 17.90
C GLY A 193 3.88 -4.93 17.23
N ASP A 194 4.60 -6.01 17.52
CA ASP A 194 5.98 -6.23 17.06
C ASP A 194 6.06 -6.97 15.71
N ALA A 195 5.01 -6.89 14.89
CA ALA A 195 4.98 -7.55 13.60
C ALA A 195 5.83 -6.75 12.59
N PRO A 196 6.89 -7.35 12.01
CA PRO A 196 7.78 -6.62 11.10
C PRO A 196 7.06 -6.31 9.78
N LEU A 197 7.40 -5.17 9.18
CA LEU A 197 7.04 -4.87 7.79
C LEU A 197 8.02 -5.60 6.86
N ASP A 198 7.52 -6.48 6.01
CA ASP A 198 8.30 -7.43 5.22
C ASP A 198 8.04 -7.35 3.71
N SER A 199 7.05 -6.58 3.28
CA SER A 199 6.75 -6.40 1.87
C SER A 199 6.16 -5.02 1.60
N HIS A 200 6.39 -4.52 0.39
CA HIS A 200 5.91 -3.20 -0.01
C HIS A 200 5.27 -3.18 -1.39
N HIS A 201 4.48 -2.13 -1.67
CA HIS A 201 4.06 -1.76 -3.01
C HIS A 201 4.18 -0.24 -3.15
N GLY A 202 5.14 0.19 -3.96
CA GLY A 202 5.49 1.60 -4.10
C GLY A 202 5.19 2.11 -5.52
N TYR A 203 4.50 3.23 -5.61
CA TYR A 203 4.07 3.80 -6.87
C TYR A 203 3.97 5.32 -6.78
N VAL A 204 4.07 5.99 -7.93
CA VAL A 204 3.66 7.39 -8.07
C VAL A 204 2.29 7.41 -8.71
N VAL A 205 1.37 8.18 -8.12
CA VAL A 205 0.04 8.45 -8.69
C VAL A 205 -0.04 9.93 -9.05
N THR A 206 -0.72 10.23 -10.17
CA THR A 206 -0.89 11.61 -10.65
C THR A 206 -2.35 11.93 -10.89
N HIS A 207 -2.79 13.10 -10.43
CA HIS A 207 -4.15 13.61 -10.60
C HIS A 207 -4.09 14.99 -11.27
N SER A 208 -5.03 15.28 -12.16
CA SER A 208 -5.21 16.62 -12.74
C SER A 208 -6.68 16.85 -13.06
N ALA A 209 -7.06 18.11 -13.30
CA ALA A 209 -8.45 18.48 -13.56
C ALA A 209 -9.09 17.73 -14.74
N ASN A 210 -8.29 17.33 -15.74
CA ASN A 210 -8.77 16.63 -16.92
C ASN A 210 -8.78 15.10 -16.77
N LEU A 211 -8.23 14.58 -15.67
CA LEU A 211 -7.96 13.14 -15.52
C LEU A 211 -8.85 12.44 -14.50
N ASP A 212 -9.37 13.12 -13.47
CA ASP A 212 -9.97 12.40 -12.34
C ASP A 212 -11.26 12.98 -11.77
N PRO A 213 -12.35 12.18 -11.67
CA PRO A 213 -13.36 12.39 -10.64
C PRO A 213 -12.76 12.11 -9.25
N SER A 214 -13.40 12.59 -8.18
CA SER A 214 -12.94 12.33 -6.80
C SER A 214 -12.64 10.84 -6.58
N ILE A 215 -11.51 10.52 -5.95
CA ILE A 215 -11.27 9.14 -5.50
C ILE A 215 -12.23 8.86 -4.35
N SER A 216 -13.10 7.89 -4.55
CA SER A 216 -14.07 7.47 -3.54
C SER A 216 -13.38 7.03 -2.26
N CYS A 217 -14.15 7.05 -1.16
CA CYS A 217 -13.65 6.60 0.13
C CYS A 217 -13.23 5.13 0.06
N HIS A 218 -12.01 4.82 0.46
CA HIS A 218 -11.42 3.49 0.43
C HIS A 218 -10.46 3.27 1.60
N ILE A 219 -9.89 2.08 1.65
CA ILE A 219 -8.76 1.72 2.52
C ILE A 219 -7.62 1.20 1.65
N ASP A 220 -6.40 1.26 2.18
CA ASP A 220 -5.24 0.70 1.51
C ASP A 220 -5.06 -0.78 1.88
N ASN A 221 -4.49 -1.54 0.93
CA ASN A 221 -4.00 -2.89 1.19
C ASN A 221 -2.60 -2.83 1.85
N SER A 222 -2.54 -2.25 3.04
CA SER A 222 -1.33 -2.07 3.84
C SER A 222 -1.65 -2.17 5.34
N GLU A 223 -0.63 -2.43 6.15
CA GLU A 223 -0.70 -2.18 7.59
C GLU A 223 -0.44 -0.69 7.85
N VAL A 224 0.55 -0.12 7.16
CA VAL A 224 0.90 1.30 7.19
C VAL A 224 1.09 1.83 5.77
N THR A 225 0.53 3.00 5.49
CA THR A 225 0.73 3.74 4.23
C THR A 225 1.56 4.98 4.49
N LEU A 226 2.62 5.13 3.72
CA LEU A 226 3.36 6.38 3.56
C LEU A 226 2.91 7.06 2.26
N ASN A 227 2.46 8.30 2.33
CA ASN A 227 2.01 9.11 1.19
C ASN A 227 2.75 10.45 1.20
N VAL A 228 3.68 10.65 0.27
CA VAL A 228 4.50 11.85 0.18
C VAL A 228 4.09 12.67 -1.03
N SER A 229 3.75 13.95 -0.81
CA SER A 229 3.43 14.85 -1.92
C SER A 229 4.71 15.19 -2.70
N LEU A 230 4.71 14.93 -4.00
CA LEU A 230 5.80 15.31 -4.91
C LEU A 230 5.51 16.67 -5.56
N CYS A 231 4.24 16.92 -5.88
CA CYS A 231 3.72 18.24 -6.23
C CYS A 231 2.27 18.37 -5.77
N LYS A 232 1.81 19.63 -5.65
CA LYS A 232 0.45 19.97 -5.26
C LYS A 232 -0.30 20.62 -6.42
N ALA A 233 -1.61 20.40 -6.42
CA ALA A 233 -2.52 21.17 -7.28
C ALA A 233 -2.54 22.65 -6.86
N GLU A 234 -2.96 23.51 -7.78
CA GLU A 234 -3.23 24.91 -7.48
C GLU A 234 -4.54 25.05 -6.69
N GLU A 235 -5.54 24.25 -7.05
CA GLU A 235 -6.86 24.23 -6.43
C GLU A 235 -7.41 22.79 -6.35
N GLY A 236 -7.94 22.44 -5.18
CA GLY A 236 -8.49 21.11 -4.90
C GLY A 236 -7.42 20.05 -4.60
N GLY A 237 -7.83 18.78 -4.67
CA GLY A 237 -6.94 17.64 -4.49
C GLY A 237 -6.60 17.28 -3.04
N GLU A 238 -7.25 17.92 -2.05
CA GLU A 238 -7.11 17.59 -0.63
C GLU A 238 -7.47 16.14 -0.34
N LEU A 239 -6.82 15.56 0.67
CA LEU A 239 -7.24 14.27 1.22
C LEU A 239 -8.26 14.50 2.32
N TYR A 240 -9.24 13.62 2.43
CA TYR A 240 -10.11 13.53 3.59
C TYR A 240 -10.01 12.14 4.23
N PHE A 241 -10.16 12.09 5.54
CA PHE A 241 -10.08 10.90 6.37
C PHE A 241 -11.36 10.77 7.20
N LYS A 242 -11.79 9.53 7.44
CA LYS A 242 -13.05 9.17 8.10
C LYS A 242 -12.84 8.17 9.25
N GLY A 243 -11.66 8.21 9.87
CA GLY A 243 -11.28 7.30 10.94
C GLY A 243 -10.95 5.88 10.49
N VAL A 244 -10.44 5.10 11.45
CA VAL A 244 -10.03 3.72 11.26
C VAL A 244 -11.17 2.77 11.66
N ARG A 245 -11.37 1.72 10.86
CA ARG A 245 -12.34 0.65 11.12
C ARG A 245 -11.73 -0.72 10.80
N CYS A 246 -12.12 -1.74 11.56
CA CYS A 246 -11.83 -3.11 11.15
C CYS A 246 -12.76 -3.53 10.00
N VAL A 247 -12.49 -4.69 9.39
CA VAL A 247 -13.22 -5.18 8.22
C VAL A 247 -14.74 -5.27 8.47
N GLN A 248 -15.15 -5.63 9.69
CA GLN A 248 -16.57 -5.77 10.05
C GLN A 248 -17.31 -4.44 10.20
N HIS A 249 -16.59 -3.38 10.53
CA HIS A 249 -17.17 -2.06 10.82
C HIS A 249 -16.78 -1.05 9.74
N LEU A 250 -16.33 -1.52 8.57
CA LEU A 250 -15.79 -0.66 7.52
C LEU A 250 -16.85 0.35 7.04
N ASP A 251 -18.12 -0.05 7.06
CA ASP A 251 -19.26 0.74 6.62
C ASP A 251 -19.98 1.48 7.76
N ASP A 252 -19.53 1.34 9.01
CA ASP A 252 -20.07 2.11 10.14
C ASP A 252 -19.92 3.61 9.88
N PRO A 253 -20.88 4.46 10.25
CA PRO A 253 -20.76 5.89 10.05
C PRO A 253 -19.48 6.46 10.69
N GLU A 254 -18.86 7.44 10.04
CA GLU A 254 -17.86 8.29 10.66
C GLU A 254 -18.41 9.07 11.86
N ARG A 255 -17.51 9.50 12.74
CA ARG A 255 -17.82 10.45 13.82
C ARG A 255 -17.06 11.74 13.60
N ASP A 256 -17.57 12.85 14.15
CA ASP A 256 -17.00 14.19 13.92
C ASP A 256 -15.51 14.27 14.28
N LEU A 257 -15.09 13.65 15.39
CA LEU A 257 -13.68 13.65 15.83
C LEU A 257 -12.75 12.74 15.00
N GLU A 258 -13.30 11.97 14.07
CA GLU A 258 -12.55 11.08 13.16
C GLU A 258 -12.30 11.72 11.80
N MET A 259 -12.97 12.85 11.53
CA MET A 259 -12.86 13.57 10.28
C MET A 259 -11.61 14.43 10.30
N ALA A 260 -10.74 14.23 9.31
CA ALA A 260 -9.58 15.08 9.08
C ALA A 260 -9.47 15.42 7.60
N GLU A 261 -9.02 16.63 7.30
CA GLU A 261 -8.69 17.06 5.96
C GLU A 261 -7.20 17.42 5.91
N TYR A 262 -6.54 17.07 4.81
CA TYR A 262 -5.12 17.32 4.65
C TYR A 262 -4.82 17.96 3.29
N LYS A 263 -4.19 19.14 3.36
CA LYS A 263 -3.71 19.88 2.20
C LYS A 263 -2.28 19.48 1.89
N HIS A 264 -2.02 19.14 0.62
CA HIS A 264 -0.69 18.69 0.18
C HIS A 264 0.36 19.79 0.27
N VAL A 265 1.52 19.40 0.79
CA VAL A 265 2.73 20.22 0.82
C VAL A 265 3.86 19.40 0.17
N PRO A 266 4.44 19.84 -0.96
CA PRO A 266 5.52 19.11 -1.62
C PRO A 266 6.67 18.79 -0.67
N GLY A 267 7.17 17.56 -0.71
CA GLY A 267 8.20 17.03 0.19
C GLY A 267 7.67 16.54 1.54
N ARG A 268 6.42 16.87 1.91
CA ARG A 268 5.82 16.45 3.17
C ARG A 268 5.15 15.08 3.04
N ALA A 269 5.45 14.21 3.98
CA ALA A 269 4.85 12.90 4.13
C ALA A 269 3.60 12.96 4.99
N LEU A 270 2.66 12.08 4.68
CA LEU A 270 1.52 11.70 5.50
C LEU A 270 1.63 10.20 5.77
N LEU A 271 1.52 9.81 7.03
CA LEU A 271 1.65 8.44 7.50
C LEU A 271 0.40 8.05 8.28
N HIS A 272 -0.24 6.95 7.87
CA HIS A 272 -1.46 6.46 8.49
C HIS A 272 -1.57 4.93 8.38
N LEU A 273 -2.47 4.34 9.16
CA LEU A 273 -2.83 2.94 8.99
C LEU A 273 -3.48 2.71 7.63
N GLY A 274 -3.24 1.55 7.01
CA GLY A 274 -3.93 1.20 5.75
C GLY A 274 -5.45 1.08 5.90
N LYS A 275 -5.91 0.68 7.09
CA LYS A 275 -7.34 0.62 7.46
C LYS A 275 -7.97 1.99 7.77
N HIS A 276 -7.22 3.09 7.65
CA HIS A 276 -7.80 4.43 7.76
C HIS A 276 -8.62 4.72 6.51
N ARG A 277 -9.93 4.89 6.69
CA ARG A 277 -10.83 5.20 5.58
C ARG A 277 -10.55 6.60 5.09
N HIS A 278 -10.27 6.75 3.80
CA HIS A 278 -9.87 8.03 3.24
C HIS A 278 -10.20 8.12 1.75
N GLY A 279 -10.13 9.33 1.20
CA GLY A 279 -10.28 9.58 -0.22
C GLY A 279 -9.65 10.91 -0.61
N ALA A 280 -9.79 11.26 -1.89
CA ALA A 280 -9.24 12.50 -2.42
C ALA A 280 -10.34 13.35 -3.05
N ARG A 281 -10.37 14.63 -2.70
CA ARG A 281 -11.18 15.64 -3.40
C ARG A 281 -10.69 15.78 -4.85
N PRO A 282 -11.56 16.15 -5.80
CA PRO A 282 -11.16 16.40 -7.17
C PRO A 282 -10.06 17.48 -7.24
N VAL A 283 -9.14 17.33 -8.19
CA VAL A 283 -8.25 18.43 -8.57
C VAL A 283 -9.05 19.36 -9.48
N LEU A 284 -9.18 20.63 -9.11
CA LEU A 284 -9.93 21.61 -9.90
C LEU A 284 -8.99 22.39 -10.84
N LYS A 285 -7.74 22.63 -10.40
CA LYS A 285 -6.74 23.32 -11.20
C LYS A 285 -5.32 22.82 -10.93
N GLY A 286 -4.53 22.66 -11.99
CA GLY A 286 -3.15 22.21 -11.92
C GLY A 286 -3.02 20.68 -11.87
N LYS A 287 -1.88 20.21 -11.33
CA LYS A 287 -1.54 18.79 -11.22
C LYS A 287 -1.07 18.47 -9.81
N ARG A 288 -1.51 17.33 -9.29
CA ARG A 288 -1.06 16.75 -8.02
C ARG A 288 -0.36 15.43 -8.31
N ALA A 289 0.71 15.14 -7.59
CA ALA A 289 1.37 13.85 -7.66
C ALA A 289 1.92 13.44 -6.30
N ASN A 290 1.82 12.15 -5.99
CA ASN A 290 2.24 11.60 -4.71
C ASN A 290 3.03 10.31 -4.92
N LEU A 291 4.12 10.15 -4.17
CA LEU A 291 4.75 8.86 -3.92
C LEU A 291 3.94 8.16 -2.83
N VAL A 292 3.39 6.99 -3.12
CA VAL A 292 2.67 6.16 -2.16
C VAL A 292 3.44 4.87 -1.96
N LEU A 293 3.65 4.49 -0.71
CA LEU A 293 4.27 3.23 -0.31
C LEU A 293 3.35 2.52 0.67
N TRP A 294 2.75 1.43 0.20
CA TRP A 294 2.02 0.49 1.04
C TRP A 294 3.02 -0.47 1.68
N CYS A 295 3.13 -0.44 3.01
CA CYS A 295 3.99 -1.35 3.76
C CYS A 295 3.13 -2.42 4.44
N ARG A 296 3.57 -3.68 4.35
CA ARG A 296 2.81 -4.83 4.80
C ARG A 296 3.60 -5.74 5.71
N SER A 297 2.89 -6.49 6.54
CA SER A 297 3.41 -7.52 7.43
C SER A 297 2.67 -8.84 7.22
N SER A 298 3.37 -9.85 6.71
CA SER A 298 2.83 -11.21 6.60
C SER A 298 2.47 -11.79 7.98
N LYS A 299 3.30 -11.52 9.00
CA LYS A 299 3.07 -11.97 10.39
C LYS A 299 1.80 -11.36 11.00
N PHE A 300 1.58 -10.06 10.81
CA PHE A 300 0.37 -9.39 11.32
C PHE A 300 -0.89 -10.00 10.66
N ARG A 301 -0.84 -10.23 9.35
CA ARG A 301 -1.94 -10.81 8.59
C ARG A 301 -2.23 -12.25 8.99
N ALA A 302 -1.20 -13.06 9.18
CA ALA A 302 -1.34 -14.45 9.64
C ALA A 302 -1.93 -14.55 11.06
N ASN A 303 -1.61 -13.58 11.93
CA ASN A 303 -2.07 -13.55 13.31
C ASN A 303 -3.45 -12.91 13.49
N THR A 304 -4.12 -12.49 12.40
CA THR A 304 -5.50 -12.02 12.49
C THR A 304 -6.42 -13.22 12.73
N PRO A 305 -7.05 -13.37 13.90
CA PRO A 305 -7.72 -14.60 14.29
C PRO A 305 -8.93 -14.91 13.40
N ALA A 306 -9.23 -16.21 13.20
CA ALA A 306 -10.44 -16.69 12.50
C ALA A 306 -11.74 -16.23 13.20
N ILE A 307 -11.69 -16.03 14.51
CA ILE A 307 -12.74 -15.35 15.28
C ILE A 307 -12.43 -13.86 15.27
N PHE A 308 -13.27 -13.08 14.57
CA PHE A 308 -13.12 -11.64 14.51
C PHE A 308 -13.47 -10.99 15.85
N VAL A 309 -12.43 -10.71 16.63
CA VAL A 309 -12.51 -9.78 17.75
C VAL A 309 -12.30 -8.38 17.18
N CYS A 310 -13.27 -7.49 17.39
CA CYS A 310 -13.13 -6.08 17.04
C CYS A 310 -11.87 -5.52 17.73
N PRO A 311 -10.84 -5.11 16.97
CA PRO A 311 -9.55 -4.77 17.55
C PRO A 311 -9.65 -3.46 18.35
N PRO A 312 -8.76 -3.23 19.33
CA PRO A 312 -8.81 -2.04 20.18
C PRO A 312 -8.78 -0.73 19.40
N TRP A 313 -8.06 -0.72 18.27
CA TRP A 313 -7.95 0.42 17.36
C TRP A 313 -9.18 0.66 16.48
N CYS A 314 -10.13 -0.29 16.42
CA CYS A 314 -11.39 -0.08 15.72
C CYS A 314 -12.28 0.82 16.57
N ASN A 315 -12.65 1.95 15.99
CA ASN A 315 -13.37 3.00 16.69
C ASN A 315 -14.89 2.90 16.45
N ALA A 316 -15.42 1.67 16.34
CA ALA A 316 -16.84 1.38 16.22
C ALA A 316 -17.58 1.51 17.56
N THR A 317 -18.86 1.90 17.51
CA THR A 317 -19.72 2.09 18.69
C THR A 317 -20.23 0.78 19.28
N ASN A 318 -20.46 -0.24 18.45
CA ASN A 318 -20.95 -1.54 18.88
C ASN A 318 -19.89 -2.62 18.66
N LYS A 319 -18.93 -2.74 19.59
CA LYS A 319 -17.85 -3.74 19.53
C LYS A 319 -18.37 -5.12 19.95
N GLN A 320 -19.37 -5.67 19.26
CA GLN A 320 -19.82 -7.04 19.51
C GLN A 320 -18.74 -8.02 19.06
N LYS A 321 -18.54 -9.08 19.85
CA LYS A 321 -17.81 -10.26 19.40
C LYS A 321 -18.73 -10.99 18.42
N VAL A 322 -18.51 -10.81 17.13
CA VAL A 322 -19.14 -11.68 16.13
C VAL A 322 -18.24 -12.91 16.02
N VAL A 323 -18.62 -13.98 16.73
CA VAL A 323 -18.20 -15.32 16.30
C VAL A 323 -18.78 -15.46 14.90
N VAL A 324 -17.94 -15.59 13.88
CA VAL A 324 -18.42 -16.06 12.58
C VAL A 324 -18.95 -17.45 12.88
N LYS A 325 -20.28 -17.56 13.01
CA LYS A 325 -20.97 -18.82 13.20
C LYS A 325 -21.05 -19.54 11.87
#